data_AF-A0A5S3QF71-F1
#
_entry.id   AF-A0A5S3QF71-F1
#
_cell.length_a   1.000
_cell.length_b   1.000
_cell.length_c   1.000
_cell.angle_alpha   90.00
_cell.angle_beta   90.00
_cell.angle_gamma   90.00
#
_symmetry.space_group_name_H-M   'P 1'
#
loop_
_entity.id
_entity.type
_entity.pdbx_description
1 polymer ?
#
loop_
_entity_poly.entity_id
_entity_poly.type
_entity_poly.pdbx_seq_one_letter_code
_entity_poly.pdbx_strand_id
1 'polypeptide(L)' 'MNSKGGERMKVYNPGDIADLLKLKVSTIRKYSIMLEELGYTFEKNNRNQRYYTDADIITLRKL' A
#
# COMPACT_ATOMS: atom_id res chain seq x y z
N MET A 1 31.77 -4.40 -16.05
CA MET A 1 30.32 -4.38 -16.34
C MET A 1 29.66 -5.53 -15.57
N ASN A 2 28.88 -5.25 -14.54
CA ASN A 2 27.67 -6.04 -14.27
C ASN A 2 26.75 -5.22 -13.36
N SER A 3 25.68 -4.74 -13.95
CA SER A 3 24.66 -3.90 -13.34
C SER A 3 24.01 -4.68 -12.19
N LYS A 4 24.15 -4.20 -10.95
CA LYS A 4 23.25 -4.62 -9.86
C LYS A 4 21.84 -4.27 -10.33
N GLY A 5 21.06 -5.27 -10.69
CA GLY A 5 19.67 -5.09 -11.08
C GLY A 5 18.96 -4.36 -9.96
N GLY A 6 18.44 -3.15 -10.25
CA GLY A 6 17.68 -2.38 -9.28
C GLY A 6 16.51 -3.23 -8.82
N GLU A 7 16.47 -3.54 -7.52
CA GLU A 7 15.32 -4.19 -6.91
C GLU A 7 14.10 -3.32 -7.21
N ARG A 8 13.20 -3.82 -8.06
CA ARG A 8 11.94 -3.14 -8.33
C ARG A 8 11.14 -3.23 -7.04
N MET A 9 10.97 -2.07 -6.39
CA MET A 9 10.12 -1.95 -5.21
C MET A 9 8.74 -2.51 -5.55
N LYS A 10 8.31 -3.53 -4.80
CA LYS A 10 7.05 -4.21 -5.08
C LYS A 10 5.91 -3.30 -4.67
N VAL A 11 4.99 -3.09 -5.60
CA VAL A 11 3.76 -2.33 -5.38
C VAL A 11 2.57 -3.28 -5.41
N TYR A 12 1.60 -3.01 -4.56
CA TYR A 12 0.42 -3.82 -4.32
C TYR A 12 -0.83 -2.98 -4.57
N ASN A 13 -1.86 -3.59 -5.14
CA ASN A 13 -3.17 -2.97 -5.27
C ASN A 13 -4.01 -3.21 -3.97
N PRO A 14 -5.16 -2.53 -3.80
CA PRO A 14 -6.01 -2.72 -2.63
C PRO A 14 -6.50 -4.16 -2.39
N GLY A 15 -6.66 -4.96 -3.45
CA GLY A 15 -7.02 -6.38 -3.37
C GLY A 15 -5.87 -7.24 -2.85
N ASP A 16 -4.66 -7.02 -3.37
CA ASP A 16 -3.48 -7.78 -2.94
C ASP A 16 -3.24 -7.65 -1.42
N ILE A 17 -3.37 -6.43 -0.88
CA ILE A 17 -3.19 -6.20 0.56
C ILE A 17 -4.38 -6.67 1.39
N ALA A 18 -5.57 -6.70 0.82
CA ALA A 18 -6.75 -7.28 1.48
C ALA A 18 -6.54 -8.79 1.68
N ASP A 19 -6.04 -9.49 0.66
CA ASP A 19 -5.70 -10.91 0.76
C ASP A 19 -4.53 -11.15 1.72
N LEU A 20 -3.49 -10.32 1.65
CA LEU A 20 -2.29 -10.44 2.50
C LEU A 20 -2.61 -10.24 3.99
N LEU A 21 -3.43 -9.25 4.32
CA LEU A 21 -3.83 -8.93 5.69
C LEU A 21 -5.06 -9.72 6.15
N LYS A 22 -5.67 -10.52 5.26
CA LYS A 22 -6.94 -11.24 5.49
C LYS A 22 -8.07 -10.30 5.94
N LEU A 23 -8.15 -9.14 5.30
CA LEU A 23 -9.15 -8.11 5.55
C LEU A 23 -10.01 -7.87 4.31
N LYS A 24 -11.17 -7.24 4.48
CA LYS A 24 -11.96 -6.80 3.33
C LYS A 24 -11.30 -5.58 2.70
N VAL A 25 -11.40 -5.44 1.37
CA VAL A 25 -10.95 -4.22 0.64
C VAL A 25 -11.61 -2.95 1.21
N SER A 26 -12.85 -3.03 1.70
CA SER A 26 -13.51 -1.90 2.36
C SER A 26 -12.81 -1.49 3.65
N THR A 27 -12.33 -2.44 4.45
CA THR A 27 -11.54 -2.18 5.66
C THR A 27 -10.22 -1.50 5.32
N ILE A 28 -9.51 -2.01 4.31
CA ILE A 28 -8.28 -1.39 3.79
C ILE A 28 -8.51 0.06 3.37
N ARG A 29 -9.59 0.35 2.63
CA ARG A 29 -9.93 1.71 2.21
C ARG A 29 -10.24 2.61 3.41
N LYS A 30 -10.98 2.12 4.39
CA LYS A 30 -11.30 2.87 5.62
C LYS A 30 -10.02 3.23 6.38
N TYR A 31 -9.12 2.26 6.56
CA TYR A 31 -7.82 2.49 7.21
C TYR A 31 -6.93 3.45 6.41
N SER A 32 -6.92 3.34 5.08
CA SER A 32 -6.16 4.26 4.23
C SER A 32 -6.65 5.70 4.38
N ILE A 33 -7.98 5.91 4.39
CA ILE A 33 -8.58 7.24 4.58
C ILE A 33 -8.23 7.80 5.97
N MET A 34 -8.41 7.00 7.02
CA MET A 34 -8.09 7.40 8.40
C MET A 34 -6.61 7.80 8.54
N LEU A 35 -5.70 7.05 7.93
CA LEU A 35 -4.27 7.36 7.93
C LEU A 35 -3.98 8.65 7.15
N GLU A 36 -4.62 8.88 5.99
CA GLU A 36 -4.50 10.15 5.24
C GLU A 36 -4.99 11.35 6.05
N GLU A 37 -6.10 11.21 6.80
CA GLU A 37 -6.61 12.25 7.70
C GLU A 37 -5.64 12.56 8.85
N LEU A 38 -4.81 11.60 9.24
CA LEU A 38 -3.75 11.75 10.25
C LEU A 38 -2.41 12.21 9.65
N GLY A 39 -2.37 12.52 8.36
CA GLY A 39 -1.18 13.05 7.67
C GLY A 39 -0.28 11.99 7.02
N TYR A 40 -0.64 10.71 7.04
CA TYR A 40 0.07 9.67 6.30
C TYR A 40 -0.22 9.78 4.80
N THR A 41 0.79 9.64 3.95
CA THR A 41 0.61 9.74 2.49
C THR A 41 0.77 8.38 1.84
N PHE A 42 -0.29 7.91 1.17
CA PHE A 42 -0.20 6.80 0.23
C PHE A 42 0.10 7.32 -1.15
N GLU A 43 0.98 6.62 -1.84
CA GLU A 43 1.25 6.88 -3.25
C GLU A 43 0.04 6.51 -4.12
N LYS A 44 -0.19 7.31 -5.17
CA LYS A 44 -1.34 7.17 -6.08
C LYS A 44 -0.86 7.14 -7.51
N ASN A 45 -1.48 6.29 -8.32
CA ASN A 45 -1.19 6.23 -9.75
C ASN A 45 -1.85 7.41 -10.49
N ASN A 46 -1.62 7.50 -11.81
CA ASN A 46 -2.18 8.56 -12.67
C ASN A 46 -3.72 8.58 -12.72
N ARG A 47 -4.39 7.57 -12.15
CA ARG A 47 -5.86 7.46 -12.04
C ARG A 47 -6.34 7.75 -10.62
N ASN A 48 -5.49 8.33 -9.77
CA ASN A 48 -5.75 8.60 -8.36
C ASN A 48 -6.07 7.33 -7.54
N GLN A 49 -5.63 6.15 -8.00
CA GLN A 49 -5.79 4.90 -7.27
C GLN A 49 -4.55 4.64 -6.42
N ARG A 50 -4.75 4.32 -5.13
CA ARG A 50 -3.66 4.01 -4.21
C ARG A 50 -2.95 2.73 -4.63
N TYR A 51 -1.63 2.75 -4.59
CA TYR A 51 -0.81 1.55 -4.55
C TYR A 51 -0.05 1.52 -3.23
N TYR A 52 0.17 0.32 -2.73
CA TYR A 52 0.75 0.08 -1.42
C TYR A 52 2.14 -0.51 -1.60
N THR A 53 3.01 -0.18 -0.69
CA THR A 53 4.39 -0.66 -0.58
C THR A 53 4.49 -1.60 0.62
N ASP A 54 5.64 -2.27 0.78
CA ASP A 54 5.86 -3.07 1.98
C ASP A 54 5.78 -2.22 3.27
N ALA A 55 6.18 -0.94 3.22
CA ALA A 55 6.05 -0.01 4.35
C ALA A 55 4.59 0.31 4.71
N ASP A 56 3.75 0.49 3.69
CA ASP A 56 2.32 0.70 3.88
C ASP A 56 1.65 -0.52 4.51
N ILE A 57 2.04 -1.73 4.09
CA ILE A 57 1.54 -2.99 4.65
C ILE A 57 1.90 -3.10 6.13
N ILE A 58 3.15 -2.79 6.51
CA ILE A 58 3.58 -2.80 7.91
C ILE A 58 2.78 -1.79 8.74
N THR A 59 2.49 -0.61 8.18
CA THR A 59 1.68 0.42 8.84
C THR A 59 0.25 -0.06 9.04
N LEU A 60 -0.40 -0.56 7.99
CA LEU A 60 -1.78 -1.06 8.02
C LEU A 60 -1.96 -2.27 8.94
N ARG A 61 -0.92 -3.12 9.10
CA ARG A 61 -0.96 -4.28 10.01
C ARG A 61 -0.94 -3.90 11.49
N LYS A 62 -0.52 -2.67 11.82
CA LYS A 62 -0.45 -2.17 13.20
C LYS A 62 -1.73 -1.45 13.66
N LEU A 63 -2.70 -1.28 12.77
CA LEU A 63 -4.03 -0.74 13.07
C LEU A 63 -4.96 -1.83 13.60
#